data_AF-A0A7S6VSS7-F1
#
_entry.id   AF-A0A7S6VSS7-F1
#
_cell.length_a   1.000
_cell.length_b   1.000
_cell.length_c   1.000
_cell.angle_alpha   90.00
_cell.angle_beta   90.00
_cell.angle_gamma   90.00
#
_symmetry.space_group_name_H-M   'P 1'
#
loop_
_entity.id
_entity.type
_entity.pdbx_description
1 polymer ?
#
loop_
_entity_poly.entity_id
_entity_poly.type
_entity_poly.pdbx_seq_one_letter_code
_entity_poly.pdbx_strand_id
1 'polypeptide(L)'
;MIREHYKHLLLIGVDFELAFGKGELIENDIYFQMQEKYRAYLIQQIESVGFKIDHYKQDLNEILIQNPIQLITGAAAFKIVSQVLYFEYDNISIGVLSKFLDFNFLTLAKYQKKNKVINESFLNKLFYRAMLFLEFEVFKNNLIAEYYSEDQIVNLNDLEDYEKVAAAIKARGKAKSLKGIEYDGFYKLKTKNDLKKFLINIEERLGHNPIFSDSSANWIALIGAWDLILKKGNNLDKPLFKESPQYVVDSDISCAKLARKKLAEFGFSVSEKTIFDCYDRVYEIYRLIRITIECLVEEKMYGMNERVFIHDFYYNPNSNAFFKKQLQAAKAKL
;
A
#
# COMPACT_ATOMS: atom_id res chain seq x y z
N MET A 1 -14.31 4.13 14.79
CA MET A 1 -12.92 3.65 14.91
C MET A 1 -12.90 2.19 15.33
N ILE A 2 -13.47 1.82 16.48
CA ILE A 2 -13.48 0.42 16.97
C ILE A 2 -14.08 -0.59 15.95
N ARG A 3 -15.18 -0.23 15.27
CA ARG A 3 -15.76 -1.05 14.19
C ARG A 3 -14.82 -1.22 12.98
N GLU A 4 -14.09 -0.17 12.61
CA GLU A 4 -13.11 -0.22 11.50
C GLU A 4 -11.92 -1.10 11.86
N HIS A 5 -11.52 -1.10 13.14
CA HIS A 5 -10.49 -1.98 13.67
C HIS A 5 -10.94 -3.43 13.64
N TYR A 6 -12.14 -3.74 14.16
CA TYR A 6 -12.66 -5.11 14.16
C TYR A 6 -12.77 -5.67 12.74
N LYS A 7 -13.30 -4.86 11.81
CA LYS A 7 -13.33 -5.20 10.38
C LYS A 7 -11.93 -5.48 9.81
N HIS A 8 -10.90 -4.79 10.30
CA HIS A 8 -9.52 -5.00 9.86
C HIS A 8 -9.00 -6.34 10.32
N LEU A 9 -9.23 -6.67 11.59
CA LEU A 9 -8.86 -7.96 12.17
C LEU A 9 -9.58 -9.11 11.47
N LEU A 10 -10.87 -8.96 11.12
CA LEU A 10 -11.59 -9.99 10.35
C LEU A 10 -10.96 -10.22 8.98
N LEU A 11 -10.56 -9.15 8.28
CA LEU A 11 -9.86 -9.27 6.99
C LEU A 11 -8.47 -9.90 7.13
N ILE A 12 -7.74 -9.61 8.21
CA ILE A 12 -6.49 -10.31 8.53
C ILE A 12 -6.76 -11.80 8.79
N GLY A 13 -7.87 -12.15 9.44
CA GLY A 13 -8.30 -13.54 9.59
C GLY A 13 -8.57 -14.24 8.26
N VAL A 14 -9.23 -13.54 7.33
CA VAL A 14 -9.43 -14.07 5.96
C VAL A 14 -8.09 -14.25 5.24
N ASP A 15 -7.15 -13.30 5.35
CA ASP A 15 -5.78 -13.44 4.80
C ASP A 15 -5.04 -14.64 5.43
N PHE A 16 -5.17 -14.84 6.73
CA PHE A 16 -4.61 -15.98 7.46
C PHE A 16 -5.16 -17.31 6.92
N GLU A 17 -6.48 -17.43 6.77
CA GLU A 17 -7.11 -18.66 6.29
C GLU A 17 -6.84 -18.90 4.79
N LEU A 18 -6.68 -17.83 3.99
CA LEU A 18 -6.20 -17.94 2.61
C LEU A 18 -4.76 -18.48 2.55
N ALA A 19 -3.91 -18.08 3.50
CA ALA A 19 -2.52 -18.48 3.57
C ALA A 19 -2.32 -19.89 4.13
N PHE A 20 -3.06 -20.26 5.19
CA PHE A 20 -2.80 -21.47 5.97
C PHE A 20 -3.99 -22.43 6.08
N GLY A 21 -5.19 -22.04 5.66
CA GLY A 21 -6.41 -22.87 5.77
C GLY A 21 -6.53 -23.97 4.71
N LYS A 22 -5.50 -24.16 3.87
CA LYS A 22 -5.47 -25.19 2.82
C LYS A 22 -4.39 -26.24 3.11
N GLY A 23 -4.81 -27.46 3.46
CA GLY A 23 -3.97 -28.66 3.53
C GLY A 23 -3.51 -29.04 4.94
N GLU A 24 -3.09 -30.30 5.10
CA GLU A 24 -2.41 -30.77 6.32
C GLU A 24 -0.98 -30.24 6.31
N LEU A 25 -0.64 -29.38 7.28
CA LEU A 25 0.72 -28.91 7.47
C LEU A 25 1.52 -30.00 8.18
N ILE A 26 2.70 -30.32 7.65
CA ILE A 26 3.61 -31.29 8.27
C ILE A 26 4.23 -30.64 9.52
N GLU A 27 4.13 -31.32 10.66
CA GLU A 27 4.69 -30.86 11.93
C GLU A 27 6.22 -30.68 11.80
N ASN A 28 6.73 -29.50 12.18
CA ASN A 28 8.12 -29.01 11.98
C ASN A 28 8.47 -28.38 10.61
N ASP A 29 7.50 -28.18 9.71
CA ASP A 29 7.71 -27.37 8.51
C ASP A 29 7.80 -25.87 8.86
N ILE A 30 8.57 -25.10 8.09
CA ILE A 30 8.62 -23.63 8.09
C ILE A 30 7.20 -23.06 8.09
N TYR A 31 6.29 -23.68 7.34
CA TYR A 31 4.90 -23.28 7.24
C TYR A 31 4.13 -23.35 8.57
N PHE A 32 4.37 -24.37 9.40
CA PHE A 32 3.74 -24.48 10.72
C PHE A 32 4.24 -23.36 11.65
N GLN A 33 5.54 -23.07 11.63
CA GLN A 33 6.12 -22.01 12.44
C GLN A 33 5.64 -20.61 12.02
N MET A 34 5.45 -20.37 10.72
CA MET A 34 4.84 -19.16 10.20
C MET A 34 3.38 -19.03 10.65
N GLN A 35 2.60 -20.11 10.55
CA GLN A 35 1.21 -20.14 10.95
C GLN A 35 1.05 -19.77 12.43
N GLU A 36 1.84 -20.39 13.32
CA GLU A 36 1.73 -20.14 14.76
C GLU A 36 2.11 -18.70 15.14
N LYS A 37 3.14 -18.11 14.50
CA LYS A 37 3.47 -16.69 14.70
C LYS A 37 2.37 -15.76 14.20
N TYR A 38 1.76 -16.07 13.06
CA TYR A 38 0.64 -15.28 12.54
C TYR A 38 -0.58 -15.40 13.46
N ARG A 39 -0.93 -16.61 13.88
CA ARG A 39 -2.02 -16.85 14.84
C ARG A 39 -1.79 -16.09 16.15
N ALA A 40 -0.58 -16.15 16.70
CA ALA A 40 -0.21 -15.43 17.92
C ALA A 40 -0.34 -13.90 17.74
N TYR A 41 0.14 -13.36 16.61
CA TYR A 41 -0.04 -11.94 16.29
C TYR A 41 -1.52 -11.55 16.25
N LEU A 42 -2.35 -12.31 15.54
CA LEU A 42 -3.77 -12.02 15.41
C LEU A 42 -4.50 -12.04 16.77
N ILE A 43 -4.24 -13.06 17.59
CA ILE A 43 -4.77 -13.17 18.96
C ILE A 43 -4.35 -11.95 19.79
N GLN A 44 -3.07 -11.62 19.78
CA GLN A 44 -2.55 -10.47 20.51
C GLN A 44 -3.25 -9.18 20.06
N GLN A 45 -3.42 -8.94 18.75
CA GLN A 45 -4.10 -7.75 18.25
C GLN A 45 -5.57 -7.68 18.71
N ILE A 46 -6.30 -8.80 18.66
CA ILE A 46 -7.71 -8.90 19.10
C ILE A 46 -7.83 -8.54 20.59
N GLU A 47 -7.01 -9.18 21.44
CA GLU A 47 -7.03 -8.96 22.89
C GLU A 47 -6.62 -7.55 23.26
N SER A 48 -5.63 -7.00 22.55
CA SER A 48 -5.07 -5.66 22.82
C SER A 48 -6.08 -4.52 22.67
N VAL A 49 -7.14 -4.74 21.87
CA VAL A 49 -8.26 -3.80 21.66
C VAL A 49 -9.48 -4.16 22.52
N GLY A 50 -9.43 -5.28 23.26
CA GLY A 50 -10.47 -5.73 24.17
C GLY A 50 -11.59 -6.53 23.51
N PHE A 51 -11.37 -7.08 22.32
CA PHE A 51 -12.34 -7.97 21.67
C PHE A 51 -12.25 -9.39 22.24
N LYS A 52 -13.39 -10.10 22.28
CA LYS A 52 -13.43 -11.50 22.70
C LYS A 52 -13.03 -12.41 21.54
N ILE A 53 -12.04 -13.27 21.78
CA ILE A 53 -11.54 -14.23 20.77
C ILE A 53 -12.65 -15.14 20.26
N ASP A 54 -13.53 -15.63 21.13
CA ASP A 54 -14.59 -16.56 20.73
C ASP A 54 -15.62 -15.91 19.80
N HIS A 55 -15.99 -14.65 20.06
CA HIS A 55 -16.86 -13.89 19.16
C HIS A 55 -16.18 -13.63 17.82
N TYR A 56 -14.90 -13.25 17.85
CA TYR A 56 -14.11 -13.07 16.64
C TYR A 56 -14.06 -14.34 15.78
N LYS A 57 -13.80 -15.50 16.40
CA LYS A 57 -13.75 -16.79 15.70
C LYS A 57 -15.11 -17.15 15.09
N GLN A 58 -16.20 -16.89 15.81
CA GLN A 58 -17.55 -17.11 15.30
C GLN A 58 -17.81 -16.23 14.06
N ASP A 59 -17.56 -14.93 14.16
CA ASP A 59 -17.78 -13.98 13.06
C ASP A 59 -16.91 -14.32 11.84
N LEU A 60 -15.65 -14.69 12.07
CA LEU A 60 -14.76 -15.15 11.01
C LEU A 60 -15.34 -16.40 10.33
N ASN A 61 -15.74 -17.42 11.11
CA ASN A 61 -16.34 -18.63 10.54
C ASN A 61 -17.59 -18.33 9.71
N GLU A 62 -18.46 -17.42 10.17
CA GLU A 62 -19.64 -17.00 9.40
C GLU A 62 -19.25 -16.37 8.05
N ILE A 63 -18.21 -15.52 8.03
CA ILE A 63 -17.67 -14.95 6.79
C ILE A 63 -17.15 -16.03 5.85
N LEU A 64 -16.41 -17.01 6.37
CA LEU A 64 -15.82 -18.10 5.59
C LEU A 64 -16.85 -19.08 5.03
N ILE A 65 -17.95 -19.31 5.76
CA ILE A 65 -19.09 -20.11 5.29
C ILE A 65 -19.78 -19.40 4.13
N GLN A 66 -20.01 -18.09 4.25
CA GLN A 66 -20.67 -17.30 3.21
C GLN A 66 -19.77 -17.05 1.99
N ASN A 67 -18.44 -17.03 2.19
CA ASN A 67 -17.45 -16.75 1.16
C ASN A 67 -16.37 -17.84 1.19
N PRO A 68 -16.64 -19.04 0.64
CA PRO A 68 -15.69 -20.13 0.69
C PRO A 68 -14.35 -19.74 0.05
N ILE A 69 -13.28 -19.80 0.84
CA ILE A 69 -11.91 -19.43 0.44
C ILE A 69 -11.43 -20.20 -0.79
N GLN A 70 -11.94 -21.41 -0.99
CA GLN A 70 -11.61 -22.25 -2.15
C GLN A 70 -12.07 -21.62 -3.48
N LEU A 71 -13.08 -20.75 -3.45
CA LEU A 71 -13.62 -20.07 -4.63
C LEU A 71 -12.93 -18.74 -4.94
N ILE A 72 -12.07 -18.24 -4.04
CA ILE A 72 -11.32 -17.00 -4.24
C ILE A 72 -10.21 -17.25 -5.27
N THR A 73 -10.20 -16.46 -6.34
CA THR A 73 -9.18 -16.55 -7.40
C THR A 73 -7.81 -16.12 -6.86
N GLY A 74 -6.72 -16.62 -7.45
CA GLY A 74 -5.37 -16.20 -7.06
C GLY A 74 -5.17 -14.68 -7.16
N ALA A 75 -5.78 -14.06 -8.16
CA ALA A 75 -5.77 -12.60 -8.32
C ALA A 75 -6.45 -11.88 -7.15
N ALA A 76 -7.57 -12.38 -6.65
CA ALA A 76 -8.27 -11.80 -5.49
C ALA A 76 -7.58 -12.15 -4.16
N ALA A 77 -6.90 -13.29 -4.08
CA ALA A 77 -6.14 -13.72 -2.90
C ALA A 77 -4.86 -12.90 -2.69
N PHE A 78 -4.22 -12.42 -3.77
CA PHE A 78 -2.99 -11.64 -3.71
C PHE A 78 -3.18 -10.32 -2.97
N LYS A 79 -2.57 -10.15 -1.79
CA LYS A 79 -2.74 -8.96 -0.94
C LYS A 79 -4.20 -8.56 -0.69
N ILE A 80 -5.06 -9.52 -0.34
CA ILE A 80 -6.50 -9.30 -0.14
C ILE A 80 -6.82 -8.12 0.81
N VAL A 81 -6.06 -7.95 1.89
CA VAL A 81 -6.24 -6.83 2.83
C VAL A 81 -6.05 -5.47 2.14
N SER A 82 -5.06 -5.36 1.25
CA SER A 82 -4.81 -4.14 0.47
C SER A 82 -5.87 -3.90 -0.61
N GLN A 83 -6.35 -4.97 -1.25
CA GLN A 83 -7.39 -4.87 -2.28
C GLN A 83 -8.70 -4.41 -1.67
N VAL A 84 -9.10 -4.98 -0.53
CA VAL A 84 -10.30 -4.56 0.18
C VAL A 84 -10.17 -3.12 0.69
N LEU A 85 -8.99 -2.75 1.19
CA LEU A 85 -8.73 -1.37 1.58
C LEU A 85 -8.93 -0.38 0.42
N TYR A 86 -8.39 -0.72 -0.76
CA TYR A 86 -8.55 0.09 -1.97
C TYR A 86 -10.01 0.13 -2.46
N PHE A 87 -10.69 -1.02 -2.46
CA PHE A 87 -12.09 -1.14 -2.86
C PHE A 87 -13.04 -0.34 -1.96
N GLU A 88 -12.80 -0.34 -0.65
CA GLU A 88 -13.63 0.40 0.32
C GLU A 88 -13.37 1.90 0.30
N TYR A 89 -12.13 2.29 0.01
CA TYR A 89 -11.65 3.65 0.10
C TYR A 89 -10.96 4.06 -1.19
N ASP A 90 -11.77 4.35 -2.21
CA ASP A 90 -11.32 5.03 -3.43
C ASP A 90 -10.44 6.22 -3.05
N ASN A 91 -9.21 6.25 -3.61
CA ASN A 91 -8.24 7.33 -3.40
C ASN A 91 -7.64 7.43 -2.00
N ILE A 92 -7.32 6.29 -1.39
CA ILE A 92 -6.65 6.22 -0.08
C ILE A 92 -5.42 7.13 0.02
N SER A 93 -4.56 7.17 -1.00
CA SER A 93 -3.35 8.01 -0.99
C SER A 93 -3.66 9.52 -0.94
N ILE A 94 -4.72 9.98 -1.62
CA ILE A 94 -5.18 11.38 -1.56
C ILE A 94 -5.68 11.68 -0.14
N GLY A 95 -6.48 10.78 0.43
CA GLY A 95 -7.04 10.92 1.78
C GLY A 95 -5.97 10.97 2.87
N VAL A 96 -4.99 10.06 2.82
CA VAL A 96 -3.86 10.03 3.76
C VAL A 96 -3.02 11.31 3.65
N LEU A 97 -2.70 11.76 2.44
CA LEU A 97 -1.97 13.01 2.25
C LEU A 97 -2.74 14.22 2.80
N SER A 98 -4.05 14.30 2.53
CA SER A 98 -4.92 15.35 3.07
C SER A 98 -4.88 15.38 4.61
N LYS A 99 -4.91 14.21 5.27
CA LYS A 99 -4.79 14.13 6.73
C LYS A 99 -3.42 14.54 7.27
N PHE A 100 -2.33 14.18 6.60
CA PHE A 100 -0.99 14.66 7.00
C PHE A 100 -0.85 16.19 6.90
N LEU A 101 -1.49 16.80 5.91
CA LEU A 101 -1.55 18.26 5.77
C LEU A 101 -2.45 18.88 6.84
N ASP A 102 -3.61 18.29 7.12
CA ASP A 102 -4.51 18.70 8.21
C ASP A 102 -3.83 18.66 9.57
N PHE A 103 -2.96 17.68 9.80
CA PHE A 103 -2.18 17.57 11.02
C PHE A 103 -0.97 18.48 11.04
N ASN A 104 -0.64 19.21 9.96
CA ASN A 104 0.61 19.97 9.83
C ASN A 104 1.86 19.09 10.08
N PHE A 105 1.87 17.88 9.52
CA PHE A 105 3.11 17.11 9.38
C PHE A 105 3.87 17.49 8.12
N LEU A 106 3.13 17.94 7.11
CA LEU A 106 3.62 18.42 5.83
C LEU A 106 2.95 19.76 5.52
N THR A 107 3.54 20.51 4.60
CA THR A 107 2.91 21.71 4.02
C THR A 107 3.01 21.64 2.50
N LEU A 108 1.94 22.01 1.80
CA LEU A 108 1.89 22.06 0.34
C LEU A 108 1.12 23.31 -0.09
N ALA A 109 1.75 24.15 -0.91
CA ALA A 109 1.13 25.41 -1.38
C ALA A 109 -0.19 25.19 -2.14
N LYS A 110 -0.32 24.03 -2.80
CA LYS A 110 -1.49 23.64 -3.59
C LYS A 110 -2.63 23.03 -2.76
N TYR A 111 -2.53 23.02 -1.43
CA TYR A 111 -3.56 22.50 -0.54
C TYR A 111 -4.25 23.62 0.24
N GLN A 112 -5.58 23.60 0.26
CA GLN A 112 -6.40 24.54 1.02
C GLN A 112 -7.51 23.79 1.75
N LYS A 113 -7.33 23.58 3.06
CA LYS A 113 -8.30 22.89 3.93
C LYS A 113 -9.72 23.45 3.81
N LYS A 114 -9.87 24.77 3.66
CA LYS A 114 -11.16 25.45 3.51
C LYS A 114 -11.94 25.06 2.25
N ASN A 115 -11.27 24.55 1.21
CA ASN A 115 -11.89 24.12 -0.04
C ASN A 115 -12.21 22.61 -0.04
N LYS A 116 -11.85 21.90 1.04
CA LYS A 116 -12.11 20.47 1.19
C LYS A 116 -13.61 20.26 1.41
N VAL A 117 -14.24 19.45 0.56
CA VAL A 117 -15.68 19.12 0.64
C VAL A 117 -15.91 17.67 1.08
N ILE A 118 -14.89 16.81 1.05
CA ILE A 118 -15.01 15.44 1.54
C ILE A 118 -15.29 15.41 3.05
N ASN A 119 -16.14 14.46 3.44
CA ASN A 119 -16.58 14.31 4.83
C ASN A 119 -15.41 13.91 5.77
N GLU A 120 -15.27 14.61 6.90
CA GLU A 120 -14.19 14.35 7.87
C GLU A 120 -14.32 12.99 8.57
N SER A 121 -15.54 12.50 8.82
CA SER A 121 -15.77 11.16 9.38
C SER A 121 -15.30 10.08 8.42
N PHE A 122 -15.56 10.24 7.11
CA PHE A 122 -15.01 9.36 6.08
C PHE A 122 -13.48 9.39 6.06
N LEU A 123 -12.87 10.58 6.05
CA LEU A 123 -11.40 10.72 6.07
C LEU A 123 -10.77 10.10 7.32
N ASN A 124 -11.40 10.25 8.48
CA ASN A 124 -10.91 9.66 9.72
C ASN A 124 -10.92 8.12 9.66
N LYS A 125 -11.98 7.53 9.10
CA LYS A 125 -12.05 6.06 8.90
C LYS A 125 -10.99 5.59 7.90
N LEU A 126 -10.89 6.25 6.75
CA LEU A 126 -9.90 5.97 5.70
C LEU A 126 -8.48 6.02 6.27
N PHE A 127 -8.14 7.10 6.97
CA PHE A 127 -6.81 7.28 7.56
C PHE A 127 -6.50 6.21 8.58
N TYR A 128 -7.45 5.90 9.45
CA TYR A 128 -7.26 4.85 10.46
C TYR A 128 -7.08 3.48 9.84
N ARG A 129 -7.88 3.14 8.83
CA ARG A 129 -7.74 1.91 8.06
C ARG A 129 -6.40 1.82 7.33
N ALA A 130 -5.89 2.94 6.81
CA ALA A 130 -4.56 3.02 6.21
C ALA A 130 -3.46 2.76 7.24
N MET A 131 -3.54 3.34 8.45
CA MET A 131 -2.54 3.12 9.49
C MET A 131 -2.53 1.66 9.97
N LEU A 132 -3.70 1.06 10.21
CA LEU A 132 -3.79 -0.37 10.56
C LEU A 132 -3.21 -1.27 9.45
N PHE A 133 -3.46 -0.91 8.18
CA PHE A 133 -2.85 -1.63 7.06
C PHE A 133 -1.32 -1.56 7.07
N LEU A 134 -0.73 -0.39 7.36
CA LEU A 134 0.73 -0.27 7.46
C LEU A 134 1.30 -1.12 8.60
N GLU A 135 0.62 -1.20 9.75
CA GLU A 135 1.00 -2.09 10.86
C GLU A 135 1.01 -3.55 10.44
N PHE A 136 -0.05 -3.96 9.74
CA PHE A 136 -0.17 -5.31 9.23
C PHE A 136 0.90 -5.63 8.17
N GLU A 137 1.19 -4.73 7.24
CA GLU A 137 2.27 -4.92 6.26
C GLU A 137 3.64 -5.03 6.94
N VAL A 138 3.90 -4.23 7.99
CA VAL A 138 5.13 -4.37 8.80
C VAL A 138 5.23 -5.76 9.42
N PHE A 139 4.15 -6.25 10.02
CA PHE A 139 4.12 -7.60 10.58
C PHE A 139 4.37 -8.66 9.50
N LYS A 140 3.62 -8.61 8.39
CA LYS A 140 3.68 -9.62 7.32
C LYS A 140 5.04 -9.64 6.63
N ASN A 141 5.62 -8.48 6.34
CA ASN A 141 6.96 -8.37 5.76
C ASN A 141 8.03 -8.97 6.69
N ASN A 142 7.93 -8.71 8.00
CA ASN A 142 8.85 -9.30 8.98
C ASN A 142 8.69 -10.81 9.10
N LEU A 143 7.46 -11.32 9.05
CA LEU A 143 7.18 -12.75 9.04
C LEU A 143 7.81 -13.41 7.81
N ILE A 144 7.57 -12.88 6.60
CA ILE A 144 8.13 -13.41 5.35
C ILE A 144 9.66 -13.36 5.39
N ALA A 145 10.24 -12.23 5.76
CA ALA A 145 11.69 -12.05 5.81
C ALA A 145 12.39 -12.97 6.81
N GLU A 146 11.69 -13.46 7.84
CA GLU A 146 12.24 -14.41 8.80
C GLU A 146 12.49 -15.80 8.20
N TYR A 147 11.67 -16.21 7.22
CA TYR A 147 11.71 -17.56 6.67
C TYR A 147 12.20 -17.62 5.22
N TYR A 148 12.11 -16.51 4.50
CA TYR A 148 12.47 -16.41 3.08
C TYR A 148 13.55 -15.36 2.79
N SER A 149 14.37 -14.97 3.77
CA SER A 149 15.46 -14.02 3.49
C SER A 149 16.45 -14.62 2.50
N GLU A 150 16.46 -14.13 1.28
CA GLU A 150 17.54 -14.38 0.33
C GLU A 150 18.80 -13.62 0.79
N ASP A 151 19.95 -14.30 0.75
CA ASP A 151 21.23 -13.64 0.84
C ASP A 151 21.38 -12.65 -0.31
N GLN A 152 21.82 -11.43 0.01
CA GLN A 152 21.96 -10.36 -0.98
C GLN A 152 23.40 -10.28 -1.44
N ILE A 153 23.61 -10.57 -2.72
CA ILE A 153 24.92 -10.44 -3.34
C ILE A 153 25.04 -9.01 -3.87
N VAL A 154 25.77 -8.17 -3.13
CA VAL A 154 26.06 -6.79 -3.52
C VAL A 154 27.36 -6.75 -4.31
N ASN A 155 27.31 -6.29 -5.56
CA ASN A 155 28.50 -6.01 -6.35
C ASN A 155 28.99 -4.59 -6.04
N LEU A 156 30.05 -4.46 -5.25
CA LEU A 156 30.64 -3.18 -4.87
C LEU A 156 31.43 -2.50 -6.01
N ASN A 157 31.63 -3.18 -7.15
CA ASN A 157 32.34 -2.64 -8.30
C ASN A 157 31.46 -1.79 -9.22
N ASP A 158 30.15 -1.74 -8.99
CA ASP A 158 29.21 -0.91 -9.74
C ASP A 158 29.04 0.45 -9.02
N LEU A 159 29.87 1.42 -9.43
CA LEU A 159 29.97 2.74 -8.77
C LEU A 159 28.76 3.65 -9.00
N GLU A 160 27.97 3.45 -10.07
CA GLU A 160 26.84 4.33 -10.41
C GLU A 160 25.65 4.18 -9.43
N ASP A 161 25.53 3.05 -8.74
CA ASP A 161 24.42 2.77 -7.82
C ASP A 161 24.83 2.66 -6.35
N TYR A 162 26.11 2.85 -6.00
CA TYR A 162 26.65 2.60 -4.64
C TYR A 162 25.86 3.31 -3.53
N GLU A 163 25.49 4.58 -3.69
CA GLU A 163 24.73 5.33 -2.67
C GLU A 163 23.34 4.74 -2.43
N LYS A 164 22.65 4.29 -3.49
CA LYS A 164 21.34 3.64 -3.38
C LYS A 164 21.47 2.27 -2.73
N VAL A 165 22.54 1.54 -3.05
CA VAL A 165 22.85 0.26 -2.39
C VAL A 165 23.06 0.48 -0.89
N ALA A 166 23.90 1.46 -0.52
CA ALA A 166 24.18 1.78 0.87
C ALA A 166 22.92 2.22 1.64
N ALA A 167 22.07 3.03 1.01
CA ALA A 167 20.80 3.45 1.59
C ALA A 167 19.84 2.26 1.82
N ALA A 168 19.74 1.35 0.85
CA ALA A 168 18.91 0.14 0.98
C ALA A 168 19.45 -0.81 2.06
N ILE A 169 20.76 -1.02 2.14
CA ILE A 169 21.41 -1.81 3.21
C ILE A 169 21.11 -1.18 4.56
N LYS A 170 21.24 0.15 4.69
CA LYS A 170 20.95 0.87 5.92
C LYS A 170 19.49 0.75 6.33
N ALA A 171 18.55 0.94 5.39
CA ALA A 171 17.11 0.81 5.66
C ALA A 171 16.74 -0.61 6.12
N ARG A 172 17.29 -1.64 5.46
CA ARG A 172 17.12 -3.05 5.86
C ARG A 172 17.76 -3.36 7.21
N GLY A 173 18.96 -2.82 7.47
CA GLY A 173 19.65 -2.95 8.74
C GLY A 173 18.82 -2.40 9.90
N LYS A 174 18.20 -1.22 9.70
CA LYS A 174 17.25 -0.65 10.65
C LYS A 174 16.05 -1.57 10.88
N ALA A 175 15.38 -2.03 9.82
CA ALA A 175 14.24 -2.94 9.94
C ALA A 175 14.61 -4.22 10.73
N LYS A 176 15.76 -4.83 10.42
CA LYS A 176 16.29 -6.00 11.15
C LYS A 176 16.55 -5.69 12.62
N SER A 177 17.14 -4.55 12.94
CA SER A 177 17.42 -4.14 14.33
C SER A 177 16.17 -3.93 15.16
N LEU A 178 15.03 -3.64 14.53
CA LEU A 178 13.74 -3.44 15.18
C LEU A 178 12.93 -4.74 15.30
N LYS A 179 13.38 -5.86 14.71
CA LYS A 179 12.67 -7.14 14.76
C LYS A 179 12.48 -7.59 16.22
N GLY A 180 11.25 -7.98 16.58
CA GLY A 180 10.90 -8.43 17.93
C GLY A 180 10.75 -7.31 18.97
N ILE A 181 11.09 -6.06 18.65
CA ILE A 181 10.83 -4.92 19.52
C ILE A 181 9.35 -4.55 19.40
N GLU A 182 8.63 -4.49 20.50
CA GLU A 182 7.23 -4.06 20.53
C GLU A 182 7.08 -2.58 20.14
N TYR A 183 5.96 -2.21 19.52
CA TYR A 183 5.62 -0.82 19.25
C TYR A 183 4.17 -0.53 19.67
N ASP A 184 3.89 0.72 20.02
CA ASP A 184 2.53 1.14 20.34
C ASP A 184 1.66 1.14 19.10
N GLY A 185 0.69 0.23 19.07
CA GLY A 185 -0.29 0.14 18.00
C GLY A 185 -1.09 1.44 17.83
N PHE A 186 -1.55 1.71 16.62
CA PHE A 186 -2.18 2.95 16.19
C PHE A 186 -3.41 3.28 17.03
N TYR A 187 -4.10 2.25 17.51
CA TYR A 187 -5.27 2.39 18.36
C TYR A 187 -4.97 2.97 19.76
N LYS A 188 -3.72 2.90 20.24
CA LYS A 188 -3.30 3.46 21.54
C LYS A 188 -2.92 4.94 21.47
N LEU A 189 -2.67 5.48 20.27
CA LEU A 189 -2.13 6.82 20.09
C LEU A 189 -3.16 7.89 20.43
N LYS A 190 -2.76 8.89 21.23
CA LYS A 190 -3.67 9.95 21.72
C LYS A 190 -3.29 11.33 21.20
N THR A 191 -2.02 11.55 20.89
CA THR A 191 -1.50 12.86 20.51
C THR A 191 -0.91 12.87 19.12
N LYS A 192 -0.79 14.08 18.54
CA LYS A 192 -0.06 14.31 17.30
C LYS A 192 1.40 13.83 17.39
N ASN A 193 2.04 13.96 18.56
CA ASN A 193 3.41 13.51 18.77
C ASN A 193 3.52 11.98 18.79
N ASP A 194 2.54 11.29 19.37
CA ASP A 194 2.48 9.83 19.34
C ASP A 194 2.36 9.33 17.89
N LEU A 195 1.47 9.96 17.11
CA LEU A 195 1.33 9.66 15.68
C LEU A 195 2.62 9.92 14.89
N LYS A 196 3.35 11.00 15.18
CA LYS A 196 4.64 11.25 14.53
C LYS A 196 5.67 10.16 14.87
N LYS A 197 5.77 9.75 16.13
CA LYS A 197 6.67 8.67 16.56
C LYS A 197 6.29 7.34 15.90
N PHE A 198 5.00 7.04 15.86
CA PHE A 198 4.45 5.88 15.18
C PHE A 198 4.86 5.84 13.70
N LEU A 199 4.68 6.95 12.96
CA LEU A 199 5.03 7.00 11.54
C LEU A 199 6.53 6.77 11.29
N ILE A 200 7.41 7.36 12.11
CA ILE A 200 8.85 7.12 12.03
C ILE A 200 9.17 5.64 12.29
N ASN A 201 8.55 5.06 13.31
CA ASN A 201 8.75 3.66 13.67
C ASN A 201 8.30 2.70 12.55
N ILE A 202 7.13 2.96 11.96
CA ILE A 202 6.61 2.19 10.81
C ILE A 202 7.53 2.34 9.58
N GLU A 203 7.97 3.55 9.25
CA GLU A 203 8.91 3.79 8.15
C GLU A 203 10.19 2.96 8.31
N GLU A 204 10.80 2.98 9.50
CA GLU A 204 12.03 2.24 9.77
C GLU A 204 11.83 0.72 9.71
N ARG A 205 10.67 0.21 10.15
CA ARG A 205 10.35 -1.22 10.10
C ARG A 205 9.98 -1.72 8.71
N LEU A 206 9.39 -0.86 7.88
CA LEU A 206 9.14 -1.17 6.47
C LEU A 206 10.45 -1.27 5.68
N GLY A 207 11.53 -0.61 6.14
CA GLY A 207 12.83 -0.67 5.47
C GLY A 207 12.78 -0.08 4.06
N HIS A 208 11.97 0.96 3.86
CA HIS A 208 11.81 1.65 2.58
C HIS A 208 12.84 2.77 2.38
N ASN A 209 13.03 3.17 1.13
CA ASN A 209 13.77 4.38 0.73
C ASN A 209 12.89 5.17 -0.26
N PRO A 210 12.91 6.51 -0.35
CA PRO A 210 12.07 7.21 -1.34
C PRO A 210 12.42 6.81 -2.80
N ILE A 211 11.42 6.52 -3.65
CA ILE A 211 11.62 6.23 -5.10
C ILE A 211 11.21 7.39 -5.99
N PHE A 212 10.11 8.05 -5.63
CA PHE A 212 9.30 8.79 -6.62
C PHE A 212 9.62 10.26 -6.70
N SER A 213 10.04 10.89 -5.61
CA SER A 213 10.42 12.30 -5.61
C SER A 213 11.00 12.68 -4.25
N ASP A 214 12.16 13.33 -4.28
CA ASP A 214 12.75 14.00 -3.10
C ASP A 214 12.03 15.31 -2.77
N SER A 215 11.15 15.77 -3.67
CA SER A 215 10.37 17.00 -3.51
C SER A 215 8.87 16.72 -3.43
N SER A 216 8.23 17.27 -2.40
CA SER A 216 6.79 17.18 -2.22
C SER A 216 5.99 18.02 -3.24
N ALA A 217 6.67 18.91 -3.99
CA ALA A 217 6.03 19.86 -4.92
C ALA A 217 5.20 19.17 -6.04
N ASN A 218 5.62 17.97 -6.46
CA ASN A 218 4.98 17.22 -7.56
C ASN A 218 4.02 16.12 -7.09
N TRP A 219 3.95 15.82 -5.78
CA TRP A 219 3.17 14.69 -5.28
C TRP A 219 1.69 14.76 -5.67
N ILE A 220 1.08 15.94 -5.64
CA ILE A 220 -0.33 16.12 -6.02
C ILE A 220 -0.54 15.80 -7.51
N ALA A 221 0.40 16.21 -8.37
CA ALA A 221 0.31 15.93 -9.81
C ALA A 221 0.51 14.44 -10.11
N LEU A 222 1.47 13.80 -9.44
CA LEU A 222 1.72 12.36 -9.55
C LEU A 222 0.51 11.55 -9.07
N ILE A 223 -0.06 11.88 -7.91
CA ILE A 223 -1.28 11.22 -7.41
C ILE A 223 -2.46 11.47 -8.36
N GLY A 224 -2.58 12.67 -8.91
CA GLY A 224 -3.58 12.97 -9.95
C GLY A 224 -3.40 12.12 -11.22
N ALA A 225 -2.16 11.89 -11.64
CA ALA A 225 -1.86 11.04 -12.79
C ALA A 225 -2.23 9.58 -12.53
N TRP A 226 -2.00 9.09 -11.30
CA TRP A 226 -2.48 7.77 -10.85
C TRP A 226 -4.01 7.64 -10.95
N ASP A 227 -4.78 8.62 -10.45
CA ASP A 227 -6.25 8.59 -10.59
C ASP A 227 -6.68 8.72 -12.06
N LEU A 228 -5.95 9.49 -12.88
CA LEU A 228 -6.21 9.57 -14.32
C LEU A 228 -6.09 8.19 -14.99
N ILE A 229 -5.03 7.42 -14.69
CA ILE A 229 -4.85 6.05 -15.20
C ILE A 229 -6.05 5.18 -14.83
N LEU A 230 -6.51 5.24 -13.57
CA LEU A 230 -7.69 4.53 -13.10
C LEU A 230 -8.95 4.93 -13.88
N LYS A 231 -9.20 6.23 -14.05
CA LYS A 231 -10.37 6.72 -14.80
C LYS A 231 -10.35 6.25 -16.24
N LYS A 232 -9.18 6.25 -16.89
CA LYS A 232 -9.04 5.76 -18.26
C LYS A 232 -9.27 4.25 -18.35
N GLY A 233 -8.73 3.47 -17.42
CA GLY A 233 -8.92 2.01 -17.38
C GLY A 233 -10.40 1.61 -17.25
N ASN A 234 -11.19 2.37 -16.49
CA ASN A 234 -12.62 2.12 -16.31
C ASN A 234 -13.52 2.79 -17.37
N ASN A 235 -12.96 3.65 -18.24
CA ASN A 235 -13.71 4.40 -19.25
C ASN A 235 -12.89 4.50 -20.54
N LEU A 236 -12.82 3.40 -21.29
CA LEU A 236 -11.95 3.28 -22.46
C LEU A 236 -12.28 4.32 -23.56
N ASP A 237 -13.54 4.72 -23.68
CA ASP A 237 -13.97 5.68 -24.71
C ASP A 237 -13.70 7.14 -24.35
N LYS A 238 -13.40 7.45 -23.08
CA LYS A 238 -13.15 8.83 -22.65
C LYS A 238 -11.75 9.30 -23.09
N PRO A 239 -11.61 10.55 -23.57
CA PRO A 239 -10.31 11.11 -23.90
C PRO A 239 -9.45 11.30 -22.63
N LEU A 240 -8.13 11.14 -22.75
CA LEU A 240 -7.20 11.36 -21.63
C LEU A 240 -7.21 12.84 -21.20
N PHE A 241 -7.07 13.73 -22.17
CA PHE A 241 -7.00 15.19 -22.00
C PHE A 241 -7.64 15.90 -23.21
N LYS A 242 -8.08 17.14 -23.00
CA LYS A 242 -8.61 18.02 -24.04
C LYS A 242 -8.14 19.44 -23.76
N GLU A 243 -7.54 20.10 -24.74
CA GLU A 243 -7.29 21.54 -24.68
C GLU A 243 -8.59 22.29 -24.98
N SER A 244 -9.21 22.88 -23.94
CA SER A 244 -10.36 23.79 -23.98
C SER A 244 -11.62 23.35 -24.76
N PRO A 245 -12.78 23.14 -24.12
CA PRO A 245 -14.00 22.84 -24.86
C PRO A 245 -14.63 24.12 -25.44
N GLN A 246 -14.82 24.20 -26.76
CA GLN A 246 -15.69 25.22 -27.37
C GLN A 246 -17.18 24.93 -27.09
N TYR A 247 -17.56 23.67 -26.83
CA TYR A 247 -18.88 23.26 -26.37
C TYR A 247 -18.74 22.04 -25.43
N VAL A 248 -19.45 22.00 -24.31
CA VAL A 248 -19.40 20.89 -23.34
C VAL A 248 -20.69 20.08 -23.45
N VAL A 249 -20.61 18.90 -24.05
CA VAL A 249 -21.59 17.81 -23.86
C VAL A 249 -21.03 16.90 -22.76
N ASP A 250 -21.86 16.35 -21.87
CA ASP A 250 -21.37 15.52 -20.74
C ASP A 250 -20.62 14.24 -21.18
N SER A 251 -20.85 13.78 -22.41
CA SER A 251 -20.08 12.70 -23.05
C SER A 251 -18.61 13.04 -23.28
N ASP A 252 -18.22 14.32 -23.22
CA ASP A 252 -16.90 14.82 -23.62
C ASP A 252 -15.92 15.09 -22.46
N ILE A 253 -16.30 14.80 -21.22
CA ILE A 253 -15.43 15.01 -20.05
C ILE A 253 -14.20 14.08 -20.11
N SER A 254 -13.01 14.69 -20.14
CA SER A 254 -11.73 13.98 -20.14
C SER A 254 -11.41 13.32 -18.79
N CYS A 255 -10.56 12.29 -18.82
CA CYS A 255 -10.08 11.61 -17.62
C CYS A 255 -9.29 12.56 -16.71
N ALA A 256 -8.48 13.46 -17.28
CA ALA A 256 -7.77 14.50 -16.52
C ALA A 256 -8.72 15.44 -15.76
N LYS A 257 -9.86 15.80 -16.37
CA LYS A 257 -10.90 16.61 -15.72
C LYS A 257 -11.56 15.88 -14.56
N LEU A 258 -11.82 14.57 -14.71
CA LEU A 258 -12.35 13.74 -13.62
C LEU A 258 -11.36 13.63 -12.46
N ALA A 259 -10.08 13.37 -12.75
CA ALA A 259 -9.04 13.28 -11.74
C ALA A 259 -8.83 14.61 -10.99
N ARG A 260 -8.85 15.74 -11.72
CA ARG A 260 -8.80 17.07 -11.09
C ARG A 260 -9.99 17.31 -10.16
N LYS A 261 -11.21 16.99 -10.61
CA LYS A 261 -12.41 17.11 -9.77
C LYS A 261 -12.26 16.29 -8.49
N LYS A 262 -11.74 15.07 -8.61
CA LYS A 262 -11.52 14.19 -7.45
C LYS A 262 -10.52 14.80 -6.46
N LEU A 263 -9.39 15.30 -6.92
CA LEU A 263 -8.40 15.99 -6.06
C LEU A 263 -8.98 17.23 -5.37
N ALA A 264 -9.81 18.00 -6.07
CA ALA A 264 -10.47 19.18 -5.50
C ALA A 264 -11.38 18.83 -4.33
N GLU A 265 -12.03 17.65 -4.34
CA GLU A 265 -12.86 17.19 -3.20
C GLU A 265 -12.08 17.14 -1.88
N PHE A 266 -10.78 16.84 -1.97
CA PHE A 266 -9.87 16.73 -0.83
C PHE A 266 -9.15 18.05 -0.49
N GLY A 267 -9.46 19.15 -1.20
CA GLY A 267 -8.88 20.48 -0.97
C GLY A 267 -7.62 20.78 -1.77
N PHE A 268 -7.31 19.99 -2.82
CA PHE A 268 -6.13 20.20 -3.66
C PHE A 268 -6.44 21.01 -4.92
N SER A 269 -5.50 21.87 -5.32
CA SER A 269 -5.56 22.65 -6.56
C SER A 269 -4.44 22.25 -7.51
N VAL A 270 -4.80 21.65 -8.65
CA VAL A 270 -3.88 21.29 -9.73
C VAL A 270 -4.59 21.41 -11.08
N SER A 271 -3.86 21.76 -12.14
CA SER A 271 -4.43 21.88 -13.47
C SER A 271 -4.56 20.52 -14.17
N GLU A 272 -5.53 20.39 -15.07
CA GLU A 272 -5.72 19.17 -15.89
C GLU A 272 -4.49 18.89 -16.76
N LYS A 273 -3.88 19.96 -17.30
CA LYS A 273 -2.62 19.90 -18.07
C LYS A 273 -1.49 19.32 -17.23
N THR A 274 -1.28 19.83 -16.01
CA THR A 274 -0.23 19.32 -15.11
C THR A 274 -0.41 17.85 -14.72
N ILE A 275 -1.66 17.40 -14.53
CA ILE A 275 -1.95 15.98 -14.30
C ILE A 275 -1.58 15.17 -15.54
N PHE A 276 -2.02 15.62 -16.72
CA PHE A 276 -1.76 14.96 -17.99
C PHE A 276 -0.26 14.90 -18.32
N ASP A 277 0.49 15.98 -18.10
CA ASP A 277 1.94 16.02 -18.31
C ASP A 277 2.68 15.01 -17.40
N CYS A 278 2.07 14.63 -16.27
CA CYS A 278 2.59 13.58 -15.38
C CYS A 278 2.11 12.17 -15.76
N TYR A 279 1.15 12.03 -16.68
CA TYR A 279 0.58 10.74 -17.06
C TYR A 279 1.64 9.79 -17.60
N ASP A 280 2.37 10.18 -18.65
CA ASP A 280 3.38 9.33 -19.28
C ASP A 280 4.51 8.96 -18.31
N ARG A 281 4.81 9.86 -17.36
CA ARG A 281 5.82 9.66 -16.32
C ARG A 281 5.43 8.53 -15.37
N VAL A 282 4.16 8.48 -14.98
CA VAL A 282 3.63 7.48 -14.03
C VAL A 282 3.20 6.19 -14.74
N TYR A 283 2.73 6.27 -15.99
CA TYR A 283 2.15 5.15 -16.71
C TYR A 283 3.13 3.99 -16.92
N GLU A 284 4.41 4.26 -17.20
CA GLU A 284 5.40 3.21 -17.36
C GLU A 284 5.64 2.42 -16.07
N ILE A 285 5.61 3.11 -14.92
CA ILE A 285 5.74 2.45 -13.62
C ILE A 285 4.48 1.66 -13.30
N TYR A 286 3.30 2.22 -13.57
CA TYR A 286 2.05 1.47 -13.47
C TYR A 286 2.08 0.19 -14.30
N ARG A 287 2.52 0.28 -15.57
CA ARG A 287 2.63 -0.89 -16.46
C ARG A 287 3.57 -1.94 -15.88
N LEU A 288 4.73 -1.53 -15.35
CA LEU A 288 5.69 -2.43 -14.74
C LEU A 288 5.13 -3.12 -13.48
N ILE A 289 4.46 -2.35 -12.61
CA ILE A 289 3.79 -2.90 -11.42
C ILE A 289 2.74 -3.93 -11.84
N ARG A 290 1.90 -3.58 -12.82
CA ARG A 290 0.84 -4.46 -13.32
C ARG A 290 1.39 -5.79 -13.85
N ILE A 291 2.35 -5.75 -14.77
CA ILE A 291 2.95 -6.97 -15.35
C ILE A 291 3.54 -7.84 -14.25
N THR A 292 4.22 -7.22 -13.27
CA THR A 292 4.88 -8.02 -12.24
C THR A 292 3.86 -8.64 -11.27
N ILE A 293 2.78 -7.93 -10.93
CA ILE A 293 1.67 -8.50 -10.17
C ILE A 293 1.02 -9.66 -10.94
N GLU A 294 0.80 -9.52 -12.25
CA GLU A 294 0.25 -10.59 -13.11
C GLU A 294 1.13 -11.85 -13.02
N CYS A 295 2.45 -11.72 -13.16
CA CYS A 295 3.38 -12.86 -12.98
C CYS A 295 3.33 -13.48 -11.58
N LEU A 296 3.31 -12.67 -10.52
CA LEU A 296 3.23 -13.17 -9.14
C LEU A 296 1.92 -13.94 -8.89
N VAL A 297 0.81 -13.48 -9.46
CA VAL A 297 -0.48 -14.16 -9.37
C VAL A 297 -0.44 -15.51 -10.11
N GLU A 298 0.13 -15.55 -11.32
CA GLU A 298 0.31 -16.79 -12.10
C GLU A 298 1.18 -17.81 -11.37
N GLU A 299 2.25 -17.35 -10.72
CA GLU A 299 3.16 -18.16 -9.89
C GLU A 299 2.56 -18.52 -8.51
N LYS A 300 1.34 -18.07 -8.21
CA LYS A 300 0.66 -18.28 -6.91
C LYS A 300 1.43 -17.74 -5.71
N MET A 301 2.11 -16.61 -5.90
CA MET A 301 2.89 -15.88 -4.88
C MET A 301 2.00 -15.01 -3.99
N TYR A 302 1.02 -15.64 -3.32
CA TYR A 302 0.10 -15.01 -2.38
C TYR A 302 0.04 -15.79 -1.05
N GLY A 303 -0.50 -15.16 -0.01
CA GLY A 303 -0.55 -15.74 1.33
C GLY A 303 0.88 -15.94 1.89
N MET A 304 1.25 -17.18 2.17
CA MET A 304 2.56 -17.54 2.73
C MET A 304 3.72 -17.36 1.74
N ASN A 305 3.45 -17.48 0.43
CA ASN A 305 4.45 -17.29 -0.62
C ASN A 305 4.51 -15.84 -1.13
N GLU A 306 3.83 -14.91 -0.46
CA GLU A 306 3.81 -13.52 -0.88
C GLU A 306 5.23 -12.93 -0.84
N ARG A 307 5.61 -12.21 -1.90
CA ARG A 307 6.85 -11.44 -1.94
C ARG A 307 6.63 -10.04 -1.38
N VAL A 308 7.63 -9.54 -0.66
CA VAL A 308 7.71 -8.13 -0.28
C VAL A 308 8.12 -7.29 -1.51
N PHE A 309 7.18 -7.20 -2.44
CA PHE A 309 7.34 -6.63 -3.78
C PHE A 309 7.93 -5.23 -3.78
N ILE A 310 7.59 -4.44 -2.77
CA ILE A 310 7.97 -3.05 -2.71
C ILE A 310 9.50 -2.89 -2.66
N HIS A 311 10.23 -3.85 -2.08
CA HIS A 311 11.69 -3.88 -2.08
C HIS A 311 12.29 -3.94 -3.49
N ASP A 312 11.65 -4.61 -4.45
CA ASP A 312 12.11 -4.68 -5.84
C ASP A 312 12.06 -3.30 -6.53
N PHE A 313 11.06 -2.48 -6.21
CA PHE A 313 10.91 -1.13 -6.78
C PHE A 313 11.83 -0.11 -6.11
N TYR A 314 12.20 -0.33 -4.85
CA TYR A 314 13.12 0.52 -4.10
C TYR A 314 14.56 0.31 -4.55
N TYR A 315 15.05 -0.91 -4.39
CA TYR A 315 16.36 -1.42 -4.82
C TYR A 315 16.50 -2.83 -4.27
N ASN A 316 16.49 -3.86 -5.12
CA ASN A 316 16.81 -5.23 -4.72
C ASN A 316 17.98 -5.76 -5.56
N PRO A 317 19.16 -6.03 -4.95
CA PRO A 317 20.32 -6.54 -5.68
C PRO A 317 20.03 -7.91 -6.33
N ASN A 318 19.06 -8.66 -5.82
CA ASN A 318 18.66 -9.96 -6.34
C ASN A 318 17.60 -9.88 -7.45
N SER A 319 17.06 -8.70 -7.78
CA SER A 319 16.11 -8.60 -8.90
C SER A 319 16.78 -8.98 -10.23
N ASN A 320 16.00 -9.63 -11.10
CA ASN A 320 16.39 -9.95 -12.48
C ASN A 320 16.89 -8.70 -13.22
N ALA A 321 18.01 -8.83 -13.96
CA ALA A 321 18.59 -7.78 -14.81
C ALA A 321 17.57 -7.16 -15.78
N PHE A 322 16.65 -7.95 -16.34
CA PHE A 322 15.57 -7.45 -17.19
C PHE A 322 14.64 -6.50 -16.42
N PHE A 323 14.19 -6.90 -15.23
CA PHE A 323 13.34 -6.06 -14.39
C PHE A 323 14.07 -4.76 -13.98
N LYS A 324 15.34 -4.86 -13.57
CA LYS A 324 16.17 -3.68 -13.25
C LYS A 324 16.25 -2.70 -14.42
N LYS A 325 16.49 -3.20 -15.64
CA LYS A 325 16.54 -2.37 -16.85
C LYS A 325 15.20 -1.68 -17.14
N GLN A 326 14.08 -2.40 -17.02
CA GLN A 326 12.75 -1.82 -17.21
C GLN A 326 12.43 -0.77 -16.13
N LEU A 327 12.80 -1.05 -14.87
CA LEU A 327 12.62 -0.12 -13.77
C LEU A 327 13.46 1.15 -13.94
N GLN A 328 14.73 1.04 -14.35
CA GLN A 328 15.58 2.19 -14.66
C GLN A 328 15.00 3.03 -15.80
N ALA A 329 14.54 2.39 -16.89
CA ALA A 329 13.91 3.07 -18.01
C ALA A 329 12.62 3.81 -17.60
N ALA A 330 11.82 3.22 -16.70
CA ALA A 330 10.63 3.86 -16.16
C ALA A 330 10.98 5.02 -15.22
N LYS A 331 11.98 4.86 -14.35
CA LYS A 331 12.46 5.89 -13.43
C LYS A 331 13.09 7.09 -14.15
N ALA A 332 13.74 6.90 -15.30
CA ALA A 332 14.28 8.00 -16.10
C ALA A 332 13.21 8.98 -16.62
N LYS A 333 11.92 8.61 -16.54
CA LYS A 333 10.78 9.47 -16.89
C LYS A 333 10.16 10.18 -15.68
N LEU A 334 10.48 9.75 -14.45
CA LEU A 334 10.03 10.39 -13.20
C LEU A 334 10.76 11.71 -12.93
#